data_AF-A0A0L7L492-F1
#
_entry.id   AF-A0A0L7L492-F1
#
_cell.length_a   1.000
_cell.length_b   1.000
_cell.length_c   1.000
_cell.angle_alpha   90.00
_cell.angle_beta   90.00
_cell.angle_gamma   90.00
#
_symmetry.space_group_name_H-M   'P 1'
#
loop_
_entity.id
_entity.type
_entity.pdbx_description
1 polymer ?
#
loop_
_entity_poly.entity_id
_entity_poly.type
_entity_poly.pdbx_seq_one_letter_code
_entity_poly.pdbx_strand_id
1 'polypeptide(L)'
;MLTWPSEFNKLPAVFHLDPFEDCVEESNPVYCSTEFVPVSETPNTLLDTIREYSEHTATHFNYSLLRYGVCLNFCKQYKHNTTTDLKHTLEACLNQKFLDKYGLNTSLQYFRCNEVQKKIEFIPSDIIMLVVLIAILLLNLVGSCCDYYKNMGVQLFLNGPILVQKFFIMSGFLLVYNLLLQSEKHRVDWTMLPRGILLRLIRYLAADMQLYCLGLVVFLACKNPTSRKVVLSLLLFIGLVLPPLHTYFQDLNGILLVSPDSDLDTRLLID
;
A
#
# COMPACT_ATOMS: atom_id res chain seq x y z
N MET A 1 -11.49 -37.73 -3.58
CA MET A 1 -11.01 -36.86 -2.48
C MET A 1 -9.72 -36.23 -2.97
N LEU A 2 -9.81 -35.04 -3.58
CA LEU A 2 -8.66 -34.34 -4.14
C LEU A 2 -7.76 -33.85 -3.00
N THR A 3 -6.47 -34.15 -3.07
CA THR A 3 -5.49 -33.67 -2.10
C THR A 3 -5.03 -32.27 -2.51
N TRP A 4 -5.79 -31.26 -2.10
CA TRP A 4 -5.64 -29.84 -2.45
C TRP A 4 -4.24 -29.17 -2.29
N PRO A 5 -3.34 -29.57 -1.36
CA PRO A 5 -2.08 -28.84 -1.15
C PRO A 5 -1.11 -28.85 -2.33
N SER A 6 -1.09 -29.90 -3.15
CA SER A 6 -0.16 -30.03 -4.28
C SER A 6 -0.70 -29.46 -5.59
N GLU A 7 -2.03 -29.36 -5.73
CA GLU A 7 -2.67 -28.82 -6.93
C GLU A 7 -2.79 -27.29 -6.91
N PHE A 8 -2.81 -26.69 -5.72
CA PHE A 8 -2.84 -25.23 -5.57
C PHE A 8 -1.69 -24.52 -6.29
N ASN A 9 -0.48 -25.11 -6.27
CA ASN A 9 0.70 -24.55 -6.95
C ASN A 9 0.56 -24.48 -8.49
N LYS A 10 -0.43 -25.18 -9.07
CA LYS A 10 -0.69 -25.20 -10.51
C LYS A 10 -1.72 -24.14 -10.94
N LEU A 11 -2.46 -23.57 -9.99
CA LEU A 11 -3.47 -22.56 -10.29
C LEU A 11 -2.81 -21.23 -10.69
N PRO A 12 -3.41 -20.48 -11.63
CA PRO A 12 -2.96 -19.14 -11.93
C PRO A 12 -3.22 -18.22 -10.73
N ALA A 13 -2.36 -17.22 -10.54
CA ALA A 13 -2.63 -16.19 -9.54
C ALA A 13 -3.91 -15.43 -9.91
N VAL A 14 -4.80 -15.20 -8.94
CA VAL A 14 -6.02 -14.40 -9.15
C VAL A 14 -5.67 -12.95 -9.47
N PHE A 15 -4.62 -12.44 -8.83
CA PHE A 15 -4.09 -11.10 -9.03
C PHE A 15 -2.63 -11.18 -9.49
N HIS A 16 -2.32 -10.51 -10.58
CA HIS A 16 -0.96 -10.41 -11.09
C HIS A 16 -0.75 -9.02 -11.69
N LEU A 17 0.38 -8.37 -11.39
CA LEU A 17 0.70 -7.05 -11.92
C LEU A 17 2.06 -7.15 -12.59
N ASP A 18 2.11 -6.85 -13.88
CA ASP A 18 3.38 -6.63 -14.57
C ASP A 18 4.12 -5.47 -13.88
N PRO A 19 5.47 -5.48 -13.84
CA PRO A 19 6.25 -4.41 -13.23
C PRO A 19 5.87 -3.02 -13.78
N PHE A 20 5.21 -2.23 -12.94
CA PHE A 20 4.69 -0.93 -13.36
C PHE A 20 5.81 0.08 -13.63
N GLU A 21 6.86 0.07 -12.80
CA GLU A 21 7.99 1.00 -12.90
C GLU A 21 8.71 0.84 -14.25
N ASP A 22 9.06 -0.40 -14.59
CA ASP A 22 9.70 -0.74 -15.88
C ASP A 22 8.82 -0.35 -17.07
N CYS A 23 7.49 -0.49 -16.96
CA CYS A 23 6.57 -0.12 -18.02
C CYS A 23 6.57 1.39 -18.29
N VAL A 24 6.67 2.22 -17.24
CA VAL A 24 6.54 3.69 -17.32
C VAL A 24 7.82 4.38 -17.79
N GLU A 25 8.97 3.70 -17.74
CA GLU A 25 10.23 4.24 -18.25
C GLU A 25 10.28 4.37 -19.78
N GLU A 26 9.46 3.60 -20.51
CA GLU A 26 9.44 3.60 -21.96
C GLU A 26 8.70 4.80 -22.60
N SER A 27 8.89 5.00 -23.91
CA SER A 27 8.20 6.05 -24.67
C SER A 27 6.75 5.65 -24.98
N ASN A 28 5.78 6.47 -24.56
CA ASN A 28 4.33 6.23 -24.67
C ASN A 28 3.83 4.96 -23.94
N PRO A 29 4.00 4.87 -22.61
CA PRO A 29 3.69 3.66 -21.86
C PRO A 29 2.17 3.50 -21.65
N VAL A 30 1.66 2.34 -22.08
CA VAL A 30 0.25 1.97 -21.88
C VAL A 30 0.18 0.78 -20.91
N TYR A 31 -0.41 1.05 -19.75
CA TYR A 31 -0.65 0.06 -18.70
C TYR A 31 -2.15 -0.20 -18.56
N CYS A 32 -2.55 -1.46 -18.65
CA CYS A 32 -3.95 -1.87 -18.67
C CYS A 32 -4.29 -2.72 -17.45
N SER A 33 -5.35 -2.33 -16.74
CA SER A 33 -6.01 -3.20 -15.76
C SER A 33 -7.08 -4.02 -16.46
N THR A 34 -7.00 -5.33 -16.33
CA THR A 34 -7.82 -6.28 -17.08
C THR A 34 -8.54 -7.24 -16.17
N GLU A 35 -9.77 -7.60 -16.54
CA GLU A 35 -10.52 -8.70 -15.98
C GLU A 35 -10.87 -9.67 -17.12
N PHE A 36 -10.45 -10.92 -16.98
CA PHE A 36 -10.63 -11.93 -18.02
C PHE A 36 -10.92 -13.29 -17.40
N VAL A 37 -11.52 -14.15 -18.21
CA VAL A 37 -11.91 -15.51 -17.83
C VAL A 37 -11.07 -16.50 -18.64
N PRO A 38 -10.43 -17.50 -18.00
CA PRO A 38 -9.79 -18.59 -18.70
C PRO A 38 -10.85 -19.48 -19.35
N VAL A 39 -10.66 -19.78 -20.63
CA VAL A 39 -11.55 -20.60 -21.46
C VAL A 39 -10.76 -21.67 -22.19
N SER A 40 -11.41 -22.77 -22.55
CA SER A 40 -10.80 -23.85 -23.32
C SER A 40 -11.87 -24.44 -24.24
N GLU A 41 -11.56 -24.60 -25.52
CA GLU A 41 -12.44 -25.26 -26.49
C GLU A 41 -12.44 -26.79 -26.30
N THR A 42 -11.33 -27.33 -25.80
CA THR A 42 -11.16 -28.75 -25.47
C THR A 42 -11.33 -28.99 -23.97
N PRO A 43 -11.72 -30.20 -23.55
CA PRO A 43 -11.75 -30.57 -22.13
C PRO A 43 -10.36 -30.35 -21.51
N ASN A 44 -10.29 -29.53 -20.46
CA ASN A 44 -9.03 -29.19 -19.80
C ASN A 44 -9.19 -29.37 -18.28
N THR A 45 -8.39 -30.27 -17.72
CA THR A 45 -8.45 -30.62 -16.30
C THR A 45 -8.18 -29.43 -15.39
N LEU A 46 -7.31 -28.50 -15.80
CA LEU A 46 -6.99 -27.29 -15.02
C LEU A 46 -8.20 -26.35 -14.93
N LEU A 47 -8.97 -26.22 -16.02
CA LEU A 47 -10.17 -25.38 -16.04
C LEU A 47 -11.27 -25.95 -15.13
N ASP A 48 -11.41 -27.28 -15.10
CA ASP A 48 -12.36 -27.95 -14.22
C ASP A 48 -11.97 -27.76 -12.75
N THR A 49 -10.68 -27.89 -12.42
CA THR A 49 -10.17 -27.60 -11.06
C THR A 49 -10.41 -26.13 -10.67
N ILE A 50 -10.18 -25.18 -11.59
CA ILE A 50 -10.44 -23.75 -11.35
C ILE A 50 -11.91 -23.52 -10.99
N ARG A 51 -12.84 -24.16 -11.72
CA ARG A 51 -14.27 -24.03 -11.49
C ARG A 51 -14.68 -24.63 -10.15
N GLU A 52 -14.31 -25.89 -9.88
CA GLU A 52 -14.62 -26.58 -8.61
C GLU A 52 -14.08 -25.82 -7.38
N TYR A 53 -12.85 -25.28 -7.49
CA TYR A 53 -12.26 -24.49 -6.42
C TYR A 53 -13.02 -23.17 -6.18
N SER A 54 -13.46 -22.53 -7.26
CA SER A 54 -14.16 -21.24 -7.23
C SER A 54 -15.62 -21.32 -6.76
N GLU A 55 -16.24 -22.51 -6.74
CA GLU A 55 -17.60 -22.71 -6.24
C GLU A 55 -17.73 -22.38 -4.74
N HIS A 56 -16.66 -22.51 -3.98
CA HIS A 56 -16.62 -22.28 -2.54
C HIS A 56 -16.32 -20.82 -2.19
N THR A 57 -17.27 -19.92 -2.47
CA THR A 57 -17.10 -18.46 -2.30
C THR A 57 -16.91 -17.98 -0.87
N ALA A 58 -17.25 -18.79 0.15
CA ALA A 58 -17.12 -18.41 1.55
C ALA A 58 -15.67 -18.41 2.06
N THR A 59 -14.80 -19.24 1.48
CA THR A 59 -13.41 -19.42 1.93
C THR A 59 -12.39 -19.24 0.81
N HIS A 60 -12.81 -19.34 -0.46
CA HIS A 60 -11.93 -19.30 -1.61
C HIS A 60 -12.21 -18.09 -2.50
N PHE A 61 -11.14 -17.53 -3.07
CA PHE A 61 -11.25 -16.54 -4.13
C PHE A 61 -11.80 -17.18 -5.40
N ASN A 62 -12.46 -16.36 -6.24
CA ASN A 62 -12.95 -16.81 -7.52
C ASN A 62 -11.81 -16.83 -8.56
N TYR A 63 -11.25 -18.01 -8.83
CA TYR A 63 -10.20 -18.22 -9.84
C TYR A 63 -10.75 -18.27 -11.27
N SER A 64 -12.07 -18.31 -11.45
CA SER A 64 -12.69 -18.23 -12.77
C SER A 64 -12.69 -16.80 -13.33
N LEU A 65 -12.44 -15.78 -12.50
CA LEU A 65 -12.27 -14.39 -12.91
C LEU A 65 -10.90 -13.88 -12.46
N LEU A 66 -10.02 -13.63 -13.41
CA LEU A 66 -8.64 -13.22 -13.13
C LEU A 66 -8.45 -11.72 -13.38
N ARG A 67 -7.66 -11.07 -12.53
CA ARG A 67 -7.45 -9.61 -12.55
C ARG A 67 -5.98 -9.26 -12.71
N TYR A 68 -5.57 -8.89 -13.92
CA TYR A 68 -4.16 -8.67 -14.24
C TYR A 68 -3.91 -7.22 -14.65
N GLY A 69 -2.79 -6.68 -14.18
CA GLY A 69 -2.20 -5.46 -14.70
C GLY A 69 -1.17 -5.82 -15.77
N VAL A 70 -1.39 -5.38 -17.00
CA VAL A 70 -0.59 -5.77 -18.17
C VAL A 70 0.07 -4.54 -18.77
N CYS A 71 1.39 -4.61 -18.96
CA CYS A 71 2.12 -3.60 -19.73
C CYS A 71 2.13 -4.00 -21.21
N LEU A 72 1.55 -3.17 -22.08
CA LEU A 72 1.47 -3.49 -23.51
C LEU A 72 2.84 -3.48 -24.20
N ASN A 73 3.82 -2.72 -23.69
CA ASN A 73 5.15 -2.72 -24.28
C ASN A 73 5.90 -4.05 -24.10
N PHE A 74 5.54 -4.85 -23.08
CA PHE A 74 6.05 -6.21 -22.95
C PHE A 74 5.45 -7.15 -24.00
N CYS A 75 4.30 -6.80 -24.57
CA CYS A 75 3.64 -7.49 -25.67
C CYS A 75 4.18 -7.02 -27.04
N LYS A 76 5.52 -6.98 -27.22
CA LYS A 76 6.29 -6.35 -28.32
C LYS A 76 5.83 -6.63 -29.77
N GLN A 77 4.91 -7.57 -29.98
CA GLN A 77 4.41 -7.97 -31.29
C GLN A 77 3.33 -7.04 -31.87
N TYR A 78 2.73 -6.14 -31.09
CA TYR A 78 1.55 -5.39 -31.55
C TYR A 78 1.73 -3.88 -31.36
N LYS A 79 1.84 -3.14 -32.47
CA LYS A 79 1.81 -1.67 -32.47
C LYS A 79 0.36 -1.21 -32.54
N HIS A 80 -0.05 -0.45 -31.54
CA HIS A 80 -1.41 0.06 -31.42
C HIS A 80 -1.60 1.41 -32.14
N ASN A 81 -2.64 1.55 -32.96
CA ASN A 81 -3.01 2.83 -33.59
C ASN A 81 -4.41 3.38 -33.20
N THR A 82 -5.34 2.58 -32.66
CA THR A 82 -6.75 3.02 -32.37
C THR A 82 -7.43 2.17 -31.29
N THR A 83 -8.35 2.70 -30.47
CA THR A 83 -8.97 1.98 -29.32
C THR A 83 -9.55 0.57 -29.59
N THR A 84 -10.08 0.29 -30.77
CA THR A 84 -10.51 -1.07 -31.18
C THR A 84 -9.34 -2.03 -31.38
N ASP A 85 -8.21 -1.52 -31.86
CA ASP A 85 -6.92 -2.21 -31.95
C ASP A 85 -6.39 -2.58 -30.55
N LEU A 86 -6.72 -1.78 -29.51
CA LEU A 86 -6.26 -1.98 -28.12
C LEU A 86 -6.82 -3.26 -27.53
N LYS A 87 -8.14 -3.43 -27.69
CA LYS A 87 -8.85 -4.60 -27.16
C LYS A 87 -8.29 -5.88 -27.77
N HIS A 88 -8.16 -5.91 -29.09
CA HIS A 88 -7.66 -7.08 -29.81
C HIS A 88 -6.19 -7.37 -29.50
N THR A 89 -5.35 -6.33 -29.42
CA THR A 89 -3.95 -6.44 -29.03
C THR A 89 -3.79 -7.01 -27.62
N LEU A 90 -4.57 -6.48 -26.67
CA LEU A 90 -4.54 -6.88 -25.27
C LEU A 90 -5.03 -8.32 -25.09
N GLU A 91 -6.13 -8.67 -25.76
CA GLU A 91 -6.68 -10.02 -25.76
C GLU A 91 -5.69 -11.02 -26.38
N ALA A 92 -5.07 -10.69 -27.52
CA ALA A 92 -4.04 -11.52 -28.13
C ALA A 92 -2.82 -11.70 -27.21
N CYS A 93 -2.36 -10.64 -26.55
CA CYS A 93 -1.23 -10.73 -25.62
C CYS A 93 -1.54 -11.60 -24.40
N LEU A 94 -2.71 -11.41 -23.78
CA LEU A 94 -3.16 -12.25 -22.68
C LEU A 94 -3.29 -13.71 -23.11
N ASN A 95 -3.91 -13.95 -24.26
CA ASN A 95 -4.10 -15.28 -24.79
C ASN A 95 -2.77 -15.99 -25.02
N GLN A 96 -1.77 -15.29 -25.57
CA GLN A 96 -0.42 -15.84 -25.75
C GLN A 96 0.25 -16.16 -24.40
N LYS A 97 0.29 -15.20 -23.46
CA LYS A 97 0.89 -15.41 -22.12
C LYS A 97 0.26 -16.60 -21.39
N PHE A 98 -1.06 -16.75 -21.48
CA PHE A 98 -1.80 -17.80 -20.78
C PHE A 98 -1.71 -19.16 -21.49
N LEU A 99 -1.71 -19.17 -22.82
CA LEU A 99 -1.54 -20.38 -23.60
C LEU A 99 -0.16 -20.98 -23.37
N ASP A 100 0.89 -20.15 -23.38
CA ASP A 100 2.28 -20.60 -23.21
C ASP A 100 2.52 -21.21 -21.81
N LYS A 101 1.86 -20.67 -20.77
CA LYS A 101 2.09 -21.09 -19.38
C LYS A 101 1.11 -22.15 -18.87
N TYR A 102 -0.15 -22.07 -19.27
CA TYR A 102 -1.24 -22.89 -18.73
C TYR A 102 -1.98 -23.71 -19.79
N GLY A 103 -1.71 -23.48 -21.09
CA GLY A 103 -2.45 -24.15 -22.18
C GLY A 103 -3.94 -23.80 -22.21
N LEU A 104 -4.30 -22.60 -21.72
CA LEU A 104 -5.67 -22.10 -21.67
C LEU A 104 -5.79 -20.84 -22.50
N ASN A 105 -6.91 -20.70 -23.20
CA ASN A 105 -7.24 -19.44 -23.86
C ASN A 105 -7.83 -18.45 -22.85
N THR A 106 -7.85 -17.17 -23.20
CA THR A 106 -8.44 -16.12 -22.36
C THR A 106 -9.52 -15.37 -23.11
N SER A 107 -10.63 -15.08 -22.43
CA SER A 107 -11.68 -14.20 -22.91
C SER A 107 -11.72 -12.93 -22.08
N LEU A 108 -11.52 -11.78 -22.73
CA LEU A 108 -11.44 -10.48 -22.06
C LEU A 108 -12.85 -9.95 -21.75
N GLN A 109 -13.18 -9.81 -20.46
CA GLN A 109 -14.49 -9.31 -20.02
C GLN A 109 -14.49 -7.79 -19.86
N TYR A 110 -13.49 -7.25 -19.17
CA TYR A 110 -13.36 -5.83 -18.91
C TYR A 110 -11.89 -5.42 -19.00
N PHE A 111 -11.63 -4.23 -19.55
CA PHE A 111 -10.30 -3.64 -19.52
C PHE A 111 -10.39 -2.13 -19.36
N ARG A 112 -9.41 -1.58 -18.66
CA ARG A 112 -9.17 -0.15 -18.54
C ARG A 112 -7.70 0.11 -18.75
N CYS A 113 -7.37 0.77 -19.84
CA CYS A 113 -6.02 1.22 -20.12
C CYS A 113 -5.93 2.71 -19.85
N ASN A 114 -5.02 3.09 -18.95
CA ASN A 114 -4.68 4.48 -18.78
C ASN A 114 -3.37 4.70 -19.56
N GLU A 115 -3.38 5.63 -20.51
CA GLU A 115 -2.12 6.21 -20.97
C GLU A 115 -1.48 6.84 -19.74
N VAL A 116 -0.29 6.37 -19.37
CA VAL A 116 0.41 6.93 -18.21
C VAL A 116 0.96 8.27 -18.65
N GLN A 117 0.13 9.31 -18.54
CA GLN A 117 0.59 10.67 -18.69
C GLN A 117 1.65 10.90 -17.61
N LYS A 118 2.92 10.98 -18.02
CA LYS A 118 4.00 11.56 -17.23
C LYS A 118 3.74 13.07 -17.09
N LYS A 119 2.68 13.43 -16.38
CA LYS A 119 2.48 14.78 -15.85
C LYS A 119 2.73 14.68 -14.36
N ILE A 120 3.98 14.92 -13.97
CA ILE A 120 4.23 15.49 -12.65
C ILE A 120 3.74 16.94 -12.75
N GLU A 121 2.43 17.13 -12.78
CA GLU A 121 1.84 18.45 -12.58
C GLU A 121 1.83 18.67 -11.08
N PHE A 122 2.73 19.52 -10.59
CA PHE A 122 2.67 19.99 -9.21
C PHE A 122 1.31 20.64 -9.00
N ILE A 123 0.45 20.00 -8.21
CA ILE A 123 -0.83 20.57 -7.83
C ILE A 123 -0.48 21.76 -6.91
N PRO A 124 -1.16 22.92 -7.01
CA PRO A 124 -0.90 24.05 -6.11
C PRO A 124 -0.93 23.67 -4.62
N SER A 125 -1.69 22.63 -4.25
CA SER A 125 -1.70 22.03 -2.91
C SER A 125 -0.38 21.38 -2.49
N ASP A 126 0.36 20.77 -3.42
CA ASP A 126 1.65 20.11 -3.13
C ASP A 126 2.71 21.14 -2.79
N ILE A 127 2.68 22.29 -3.49
CA ILE A 127 3.57 23.43 -3.22
C ILE A 127 3.23 24.04 -1.85
N ILE A 128 1.94 24.19 -1.53
CA ILE A 128 1.50 24.70 -0.22
C ILE A 128 1.96 23.76 0.90
N MET A 129 1.77 22.45 0.73
CA MET A 129 2.22 21.45 1.69
C MET A 129 3.74 21.46 1.87
N LEU A 130 4.50 21.56 0.78
CA LEU A 130 5.96 21.68 0.82
C LEU A 130 6.41 22.93 1.58
N VAL A 131 5.77 24.08 1.32
CA VAL A 131 6.06 25.35 2.02
C VAL A 131 5.73 25.25 3.51
N VAL A 132 4.58 24.67 3.88
CA VAL A 132 4.21 24.45 5.29
C VAL A 132 5.21 23.52 5.98
N LEU A 133 5.66 22.46 5.31
CA LEU A 133 6.60 21.49 5.87
C LEU A 133 7.99 22.13 6.08
N ILE A 134 8.46 22.93 5.13
CA ILE A 134 9.69 23.74 5.27
C ILE A 134 9.54 24.76 6.41
N ALA A 135 8.41 25.44 6.52
CA ALA A 135 8.16 26.41 7.60
C ALA A 135 8.16 25.73 8.98
N ILE A 136 7.54 24.55 9.11
CA ILE A 136 7.57 23.75 10.34
C ILE A 136 8.99 23.31 10.67
N LEU A 137 9.79 22.88 9.68
CA LEU A 137 11.20 22.53 9.88
C LEU A 137 12.02 23.73 10.35
N LEU A 138 11.83 24.91 9.75
CA LEU A 138 12.51 26.14 10.15
C LEU A 138 12.10 26.59 11.56
N LEU A 139 10.81 26.56 11.90
CA LEU A 139 10.33 26.87 13.24
C LEU A 139 10.88 25.89 14.28
N ASN A 140 11.00 24.60 13.92
CA ASN A 140 11.61 23.59 14.76
C ASN A 140 13.12 23.81 14.92
N LEU A 141 13.81 24.22 13.86
CA LEU A 141 15.23 24.56 13.88
C LEU A 141 15.47 25.78 14.78
N VAL A 142 14.67 26.83 14.61
CA VAL A 142 14.72 28.05 15.44
C VAL A 142 14.40 27.72 16.90
N GLY A 143 13.35 26.95 17.17
CA GLY A 143 13.03 26.49 18.52
C GLY A 143 14.17 25.69 19.15
N SER A 144 14.78 24.78 18.38
CA SER A 144 15.92 23.99 18.84
C SER A 144 17.18 24.83 19.07
N CYS A 145 17.44 25.85 18.24
CA CYS A 145 18.55 26.79 18.42
C CYS A 145 18.33 27.72 19.64
N CYS A 146 17.10 28.17 19.85
CA CYS A 146 16.73 28.96 21.03
C CYS A 146 16.84 28.15 22.33
N ASP A 147 16.42 26.87 22.33
CA ASP A 147 16.60 25.96 23.48
C ASP A 147 18.08 25.59 23.70
N TYR A 148 18.86 25.39 22.61
CA TYR A 148 20.31 25.17 22.65
C TYR A 148 21.04 26.33 23.34
N TYR A 149 20.65 27.57 23.00
CA TYR A 149 21.25 28.78 23.57
C TYR A 149 20.87 28.99 25.05
N LYS A 150 19.76 28.40 25.52
CA LYS A 150 19.21 28.70 26.84
C LYS A 150 19.48 27.63 27.90
N ASN A 151 19.70 26.35 27.58
CA ASN A 151 20.36 25.32 28.43
C ASN A 151 20.27 23.92 27.80
N MET A 152 21.33 23.50 27.08
CA MET A 152 21.39 22.26 26.29
C MET A 152 21.08 20.95 27.06
N GLY A 153 21.35 20.86 28.38
CA GLY A 153 21.23 19.59 29.11
C GLY A 153 19.88 19.31 29.79
N VAL A 154 19.11 20.35 30.13
CA VAL A 154 17.98 20.23 31.08
C VAL A 154 16.63 20.30 30.37
N GLN A 155 16.47 21.09 29.31
CA GLN A 155 15.21 21.18 28.56
C GLN A 155 14.97 20.01 27.60
N LEU A 156 16.02 19.38 27.06
CA LEU A 156 15.89 18.23 26.16
C LEU A 156 15.25 17.02 26.85
N PHE A 157 15.47 16.86 28.16
CA PHE A 157 14.87 15.80 28.97
C PHE A 157 13.53 16.20 29.64
N LEU A 158 13.32 17.49 29.94
CA LEU A 158 12.07 17.97 30.57
C LEU A 158 10.95 18.26 29.57
N ASN A 159 11.27 18.55 28.30
CA ASN A 159 10.30 18.76 27.24
C ASN A 159 10.10 17.49 26.36
N GLY A 160 10.22 16.30 26.95
CA GLY A 160 9.84 15.03 26.30
C GLY A 160 8.49 15.07 25.56
N PRO A 161 7.45 15.74 26.09
CA PRO A 161 6.19 15.93 25.38
C PRO A 161 6.32 16.68 24.04
N ILE A 162 7.25 17.64 23.91
CA ILE A 162 7.46 18.40 22.67
C ILE A 162 8.08 17.51 21.59
N LEU A 163 9.04 16.65 21.96
CA LEU A 163 9.65 15.71 21.01
C LEU A 163 8.60 14.73 20.48
N VAL A 164 7.80 14.20 21.39
CA VAL A 164 6.68 13.29 21.10
C VAL A 164 5.63 13.99 20.22
N GLN A 165 5.29 15.25 20.52
CA GLN A 165 4.35 16.06 19.76
C GLN A 165 4.81 16.30 18.31
N LYS A 166 6.12 16.43 18.03
CA LYS A 166 6.65 16.57 16.66
C LYS A 166 6.42 15.31 15.82
N PHE A 167 6.64 14.12 16.38
CA PHE A 167 6.36 12.85 15.68
C PHE A 167 4.86 12.71 15.36
N PHE A 168 3.98 13.17 16.26
CA PHE A 168 2.54 13.12 16.04
C PHE A 168 2.02 14.12 15.00
N ILE A 169 2.64 15.30 14.93
CA ILE A 169 2.37 16.27 13.86
C ILE A 169 2.75 15.67 12.49
N MET A 170 3.94 15.08 12.37
CA MET A 170 4.38 14.41 11.13
C MET A 170 3.49 13.23 10.74
N SER A 171 3.12 12.38 11.70
CA SER A 171 2.14 11.30 11.48
C SER A 171 0.78 11.83 10.99
N GLY A 172 0.39 13.05 11.39
CA GLY A 172 -0.85 13.67 10.95
C GLY A 172 -0.84 14.15 9.52
N PHE A 173 0.27 14.77 9.11
CA PHE A 173 0.47 15.15 7.72
C PHE A 173 0.51 13.93 6.80
N LEU A 174 1.17 12.84 7.22
CA LEU A 174 1.18 11.57 6.48
C LEU A 174 -0.21 10.93 6.33
N LEU A 175 -1.06 10.99 7.37
CA LEU A 175 -2.43 10.50 7.28
C LEU A 175 -3.26 11.34 6.30
N VAL A 176 -3.18 12.66 6.37
CA VAL A 176 -3.89 13.57 5.45
C VAL A 176 -3.41 13.35 4.01
N TYR A 177 -2.10 13.23 3.81
CA TYR A 177 -1.53 12.94 2.49
C TYR A 177 -2.01 11.59 1.94
N ASN A 178 -2.01 10.54 2.75
CA ASN A 178 -2.56 9.24 2.35
C ASN A 178 -4.07 9.29 2.04
N LEU A 179 -4.85 10.07 2.80
CA LEU A 179 -6.27 10.29 2.53
C LEU A 179 -6.49 11.09 1.23
N LEU A 180 -5.63 12.06 0.92
CA LEU A 180 -5.65 12.80 -0.34
C LEU A 180 -5.34 11.87 -1.52
N LEU A 181 -4.31 11.04 -1.41
CA LEU A 181 -4.01 9.99 -2.41
C LEU A 181 -5.17 9.00 -2.58
N GLN A 182 -5.86 8.65 -1.49
CA GLN A 182 -7.02 7.78 -1.55
C GLN A 182 -8.25 8.46 -2.18
N SER A 183 -8.40 9.77 -1.99
CA SER A 183 -9.49 10.56 -2.56
C SER A 183 -9.43 10.67 -4.09
N GLU A 184 -8.23 10.53 -4.66
CA GLU A 184 -8.02 10.49 -6.10
C GLU A 184 -8.53 9.17 -6.72
N LYS A 185 -8.65 8.10 -5.92
CA LYS A 185 -9.11 6.78 -6.35
C LYS A 185 -10.54 6.45 -5.96
N HIS A 186 -11.10 7.04 -4.89
CA HIS A 186 -12.46 6.79 -4.38
C HIS A 186 -13.06 8.06 -3.77
N ARG A 187 -14.39 8.23 -3.83
CA ARG A 187 -15.07 9.33 -3.13
C ARG A 187 -14.94 9.13 -1.62
N VAL A 188 -14.47 10.15 -0.92
CA VAL A 188 -14.27 10.10 0.53
C VAL A 188 -15.63 10.14 1.22
N ASP A 189 -15.97 9.06 1.91
CA ASP A 189 -17.21 8.96 2.67
C ASP A 189 -17.02 9.61 4.07
N TRP A 190 -17.89 10.54 4.43
CA TRP A 190 -17.75 11.35 5.66
C TRP A 190 -17.79 10.53 6.95
N THR A 191 -18.24 9.28 6.87
CA THR A 191 -18.29 8.30 7.97
C THR A 191 -16.92 7.66 8.25
N MET A 192 -15.99 7.69 7.30
CA MET A 192 -14.63 7.13 7.46
C MET A 192 -13.71 8.06 8.28
N LEU A 193 -13.94 9.37 8.19
CA LEU A 193 -13.21 10.39 8.94
C LEU A 193 -13.29 10.21 10.48
N PRO A 194 -14.48 10.14 11.10
CA PRO A 194 -14.58 9.98 12.55
C PRO A 194 -14.02 8.63 13.01
N ARG A 195 -14.19 7.56 12.22
CA ARG A 195 -13.63 6.24 12.52
C ARG A 195 -12.10 6.23 12.47
N GLY A 196 -11.51 6.90 11.47
CA GLY A 196 -10.05 7.06 11.35
C GLY A 196 -9.45 7.90 12.47
N ILE A 197 -10.11 9.00 12.84
CA ILE A 197 -9.70 9.86 13.97
C ILE A 197 -9.78 9.10 15.29
N LEU A 198 -10.85 8.32 15.52
CA LEU A 198 -11.03 7.51 16.73
C LEU A 198 -9.93 6.45 16.87
N LEU A 199 -9.67 5.67 15.82
CA LEU A 199 -8.61 4.64 15.84
C LEU A 199 -7.22 5.24 16.08
N ARG A 200 -6.99 6.45 15.55
CA ARG A 200 -5.75 7.18 15.78
C ARG A 200 -5.62 7.69 17.21
N LEU A 201 -6.67 8.27 17.78
CA LEU A 201 -6.72 8.69 19.19
C LEU A 201 -6.49 7.50 20.12
N ILE A 202 -7.11 6.35 19.83
CA ILE A 202 -6.93 5.12 20.61
C ILE A 202 -5.47 4.65 20.55
N ARG A 203 -4.86 4.60 19.36
CA ARG A 203 -3.43 4.24 19.21
C ARG A 203 -2.51 5.22 19.93
N TYR A 204 -2.81 6.52 19.88
CA TYR A 204 -2.06 7.56 20.59
C TYR A 204 -2.11 7.36 22.11
N LEU A 205 -3.31 7.24 22.67
CA LEU A 205 -3.53 7.02 24.10
C LEU A 205 -2.86 5.73 24.57
N ALA A 206 -2.95 4.66 23.79
CA ALA A 206 -2.31 3.39 24.11
C ALA A 206 -0.77 3.52 24.13
N ALA A 207 -0.16 4.18 23.14
CA ALA A 207 1.28 4.37 23.09
C ALA A 207 1.80 5.26 24.23
N ASP A 208 1.13 6.38 24.51
CA ASP A 208 1.50 7.30 25.59
C ASP A 208 1.43 6.60 26.97
N MET A 209 0.38 5.82 27.20
CA MET A 209 0.23 5.01 28.41
C MET A 209 1.30 3.91 28.51
N GLN A 210 1.66 3.25 27.40
CA GLN A 210 2.72 2.24 27.37
C GLN A 210 4.09 2.84 27.71
N LEU A 211 4.44 4.00 27.14
CA LEU A 211 5.70 4.69 27.46
C LEU A 211 5.72 5.19 28.91
N TYR A 212 4.59 5.72 29.42
CA TYR A 212 4.47 6.14 30.81
C TYR A 212 4.68 4.96 31.77
N CYS A 213 3.97 3.84 31.55
CA CYS A 213 4.11 2.63 32.36
C CYS A 213 5.54 2.07 32.31
N LEU A 214 6.16 1.99 31.13
CA LEU A 214 7.54 1.54 30.97
C LEU A 214 8.51 2.45 31.73
N GLY A 215 8.35 3.77 31.64
CA GLY A 215 9.14 4.75 32.39
C GLY A 215 9.01 4.58 33.90
N LEU A 216 7.79 4.31 34.39
CA LEU A 216 7.50 4.09 35.80
C LEU A 216 8.13 2.79 36.32
N VAL A 217 8.07 1.71 35.52
CA VAL A 217 8.75 0.43 35.82
C VAL A 217 10.26 0.63 35.90
N VAL A 218 10.87 1.34 34.96
CA VAL A 218 12.32 1.64 34.98
C VAL A 218 12.68 2.51 36.19
N PHE A 219 11.83 3.47 36.55
CA PHE A 219 12.02 4.32 37.72
C PHE A 219 12.02 3.50 39.03
N LEU A 220 11.08 2.56 39.17
CA LEU A 220 10.95 1.68 40.34
C LEU A 220 12.06 0.63 40.42
N ALA A 221 12.45 0.04 39.28
CA ALA A 221 13.48 -0.99 39.21
C ALA A 221 14.89 -0.42 39.40
N CYS A 222 15.18 0.76 38.84
CA CYS A 222 16.49 1.40 38.93
C CYS A 222 16.51 2.43 40.07
N LYS A 223 16.96 2.01 41.26
CA LYS A 223 17.15 2.89 42.42
C LYS A 223 18.28 3.92 42.23
N ASN A 224 19.34 3.57 41.50
CA ASN A 224 20.48 4.47 41.27
C ASN A 224 20.21 5.40 40.07
N PRO A 225 20.45 6.72 40.21
CA PRO A 225 20.17 7.69 39.16
C PRO A 225 21.02 7.47 37.90
N THR A 226 22.26 6.99 38.06
CA THR A 226 23.16 6.67 36.95
C THR A 226 22.65 5.46 36.17
N SER A 227 22.21 4.39 36.86
CA SER A 227 21.64 3.19 36.23
C SER A 227 20.37 3.51 35.45
N ARG A 228 19.48 4.34 36.02
CA ARG A 228 18.26 4.79 35.34
C ARG A 228 18.54 5.49 34.02
N LYS A 229 19.53 6.40 33.99
CA LYS A 229 19.92 7.11 32.76
C LYS A 229 20.46 6.14 31.70
N VAL A 230 21.30 5.19 32.10
CA VAL A 230 21.86 4.18 31.19
C VAL A 230 20.74 3.30 30.61
N VAL A 231 19.83 2.81 31.45
CA VAL A 231 18.71 1.96 31.00
C VAL A 231 17.76 2.69 30.07
N LEU A 232 17.38 3.94 30.40
CA LEU A 232 16.54 4.75 29.51
C LEU A 232 17.22 5.05 28.18
N SER A 233 18.53 5.31 28.20
CA SER A 233 19.28 5.58 26.96
C SER A 233 19.42 4.35 26.07
N LEU A 234 19.55 3.15 26.66
CA LEU A 234 19.55 1.89 25.93
C LEU A 234 18.17 1.58 25.33
N LEU A 235 17.09 1.76 26.10
CA LEU A 235 15.72 1.55 25.61
C LEU A 235 15.38 2.49 24.44
N LEU A 236 15.82 3.74 24.51
CA LEU A 236 15.67 4.70 23.41
C LEU A 236 16.41 4.24 22.15
N PHE A 237 17.65 3.77 22.29
CA PHE A 237 18.44 3.28 21.15
C PHE A 237 17.80 2.03 20.52
N ILE A 238 17.32 1.10 21.33
CA ILE A 238 16.58 -0.09 20.86
C ILE A 238 15.32 0.34 20.12
N GLY A 239 14.54 1.28 20.66
CA GLY A 239 13.35 1.82 20.00
C GLY A 239 13.62 2.53 18.67
N LEU A 240 14.84 3.05 18.47
CA LEU A 240 15.26 3.69 17.21
C LEU A 240 15.67 2.66 16.15
N VAL A 241 16.40 1.61 16.55
CA VAL A 241 17.05 0.67 15.62
C VAL A 241 16.15 -0.51 15.27
N LEU A 242 15.34 -0.98 16.21
CA LEU A 242 14.56 -2.21 16.06
C LEU A 242 13.44 -2.10 15.00
N PRO A 243 12.68 -0.99 14.87
CA PRO A 243 11.69 -0.87 13.81
C PRO A 243 12.29 -0.85 12.39
N PRO A 244 13.34 -0.06 12.08
CA PRO A 244 14.01 -0.13 10.78
C PRO A 244 14.57 -1.52 10.47
N LEU A 245 15.18 -2.17 11.47
CA LEU A 245 15.76 -3.50 11.31
C LEU A 245 14.69 -4.55 11.02
N HIS A 246 13.55 -4.46 11.72
CA HIS A 246 12.40 -5.34 11.50
C HIS A 246 11.78 -5.13 10.12
N THR A 247 11.62 -3.87 9.68
CA THR A 247 11.15 -3.56 8.32
C THR A 247 12.11 -4.08 7.25
N TYR A 248 13.42 -3.94 7.46
CA TYR A 248 14.44 -4.42 6.52
C TYR A 248 14.44 -5.95 6.37
N PHE A 249 14.26 -6.70 7.46
CA PHE A 249 14.29 -8.17 7.40
C PHE A 249 12.98 -8.83 6.98
N GLN A 250 11.85 -8.12 7.06
CA GLN A 250 10.55 -8.70 6.73
C GLN A 250 10.09 -8.47 5.29
N ASP A 251 10.88 -7.78 4.44
CA ASP A 251 10.51 -7.47 3.04
C ASP A 251 9.04 -7.03 2.90
N LEU A 252 8.59 -6.16 3.82
CA LEU A 252 7.25 -5.60 3.73
C LEU A 252 7.23 -4.59 2.58
N ASN A 253 7.04 -5.09 1.37
CA ASN A 253 6.47 -4.31 0.29
C ASN A 253 5.19 -3.68 0.85
N GLY A 254 5.02 -2.37 0.69
CA GLY A 254 3.81 -1.68 1.13
C GLY A 254 2.61 -2.21 0.35
N ILE A 255 2.04 -3.34 0.77
CA ILE A 255 0.86 -3.92 0.15
C ILE A 255 -0.31 -3.08 0.64
N LEU A 256 -0.64 -2.05 -0.11
CA LEU A 256 -1.99 -1.51 -0.08
C LEU A 256 -2.91 -2.58 -0.68
N LEU A 257 -3.23 -3.62 0.10
CA LEU A 257 -4.31 -4.56 -0.20
C LEU A 257 -5.62 -3.79 -0.08
N VAL A 258 -6.02 -3.14 -1.17
CA VAL A 258 -7.41 -2.70 -1.34
C VAL A 258 -8.22 -3.98 -1.50
N SER A 259 -8.96 -4.38 -0.46
CA SER A 259 -9.99 -5.42 -0.61
C SER A 259 -11.02 -4.91 -1.61
N PRO A 260 -11.29 -5.63 -2.71
CA PRO A 260 -12.16 -5.17 -3.80
C PRO A 260 -13.66 -5.34 -3.49
N ASP A 261 -14.06 -5.48 -2.23
CA ASP A 261 -15.47 -5.71 -1.88
C ASP A 261 -16.30 -4.41 -1.88
N SER A 262 -15.69 -3.24 -2.05
CA SER A 262 -16.40 -1.95 -2.06
C SER A 262 -16.80 -1.43 -3.44
N ASP A 263 -16.33 -2.04 -4.54
CA ASP A 263 -16.68 -1.61 -5.91
C ASP A 263 -17.84 -2.44 -6.52
N LEU A 264 -18.27 -3.51 -5.86
CA LEU A 264 -19.33 -4.39 -6.37
C LEU A 264 -20.75 -3.93 -5.99
N ASP A 265 -20.91 -3.24 -4.85
CA ASP A 265 -22.24 -2.81 -4.39
C ASP A 265 -22.78 -1.58 -5.15
N THR A 266 -21.91 -0.79 -5.80
CA THR A 266 -22.33 0.44 -6.48
C THR A 266 -22.80 0.21 -7.93
N ARG A 267 -22.46 -0.94 -8.55
CA ARG A 267 -22.93 -1.29 -9.91
C ARG A 267 -24.28 -2.02 -9.96
N LEU A 268 -24.84 -2.46 -8.82
CA LEU A 268 -26.17 -3.09 -8.77
C LEU A 268 -27.32 -2.11 -8.52
N LEU A 269 -27.06 -0.80 -8.46
CA LEU A 269 -28.08 0.25 -8.31
C LEU A 269 -28.15 1.21 -9.51
N ILE A 270 -27.42 0.94 -10.59
CA ILE A 270 -27.48 1.69 -11.83
C ILE A 270 -27.56 0.70 -13.00
N ASP A 271 -28.63 -0.09 -13.01
CA ASP A 271 -29.31 -0.60 -14.21
C ASP A 271 -30.76 -0.94 -13.82
#